data_AF-A0A0U5FNA4-F1
#
_entry.id   AF-A0A0U5FNA4-F1
#
_cell.length_a   1.000
_cell.length_b   1.000
_cell.length_c   1.000
_cell.angle_alpha   90.00
_cell.angle_beta   90.00
_cell.angle_gamma   90.00
#
_symmetry.space_group_name_H-M   'P 1'
#
loop_
_entity.id
_entity.type
_entity.pdbx_description
1 polymer ?
#
loop_
_entity_poly.entity_id
_entity_poly.type
_entity_poly.pdbx_seq_one_letter_code
_entity_poly.pdbx_strand_id
1 'polypeptide(L)'
;MTNSSAWPRLSELPAVRMVCFGTGNGSGSKLFQGFLDGHPQVLMIPGYQLMYLYPHWHQWRSDLGENWSWSAAVDLLCLKHAALLDSRRIPASDGLTTLGPNQDQFIQIDEALFRRYLLHLLDGRPMEPGIFLVAVHWAYAFARGEDLSKKRVLVYHLHVHEYIAMLAADFPDMLSLVLVRDPRSNLTGRFWSTVRLDQERLDATDGVVYMRRFFLCNVWNYMVDSLERLRGLDLATVRAIRHEDMVFDLDRLMWSTAQFLGIEDDPVLRTCTFGGLLWWGDKIYGKRLSNKPNASVASTQWIDKIDSVDRAVLDGVFQGYIAKYGYVPVADPETVRDRWRFMVAAFKPMSYEREVLRKYLTAATWSGFLRSAWDEGVGRRELIDYGFNAYYRHKWYNQGLELHRRRWYKRFVLAAQRLARRHWVLRPLLPAAAVVYVAVNLLRYVGSVCAMPVLIIRRALIAITFFRQNLEGTAILPDNVMADFQRIEAPEKAI
;
A
#
# COMPACT_ATOMS: atom_id res chain seq x y z
N MET A 1 -38.41 -12.11 -4.55
CA MET A 1 -37.37 -13.13 -4.28
C MET A 1 -37.06 -13.80 -5.59
N THR A 2 -35.93 -13.50 -6.22
CA THR A 2 -35.48 -14.22 -7.42
C THR A 2 -35.09 -15.64 -7.01
N ASN A 3 -35.53 -16.63 -7.78
CA ASN A 3 -35.34 -18.04 -7.46
C ASN A 3 -33.85 -18.39 -7.55
N SER A 4 -33.17 -18.64 -6.42
CA SER A 4 -31.71 -18.88 -6.37
C SER A 4 -31.30 -20.17 -7.08
N SER A 5 -32.24 -21.07 -7.39
CA SER A 5 -31.99 -22.31 -8.12
C SER A 5 -31.48 -22.10 -9.55
N ALA A 6 -31.55 -20.87 -10.09
CA ALA A 6 -31.06 -20.53 -11.42
C ALA A 6 -29.66 -19.87 -11.42
N TRP A 7 -29.03 -19.69 -10.26
CA TRP A 7 -27.71 -19.07 -10.18
C TRP A 7 -26.60 -20.07 -10.50
N PRO A 8 -25.61 -19.69 -11.35
CA PRO A 8 -24.53 -20.59 -11.69
C PRO A 8 -23.70 -20.90 -10.45
N ARG A 9 -23.23 -22.14 -10.35
CA ARG A 9 -22.25 -22.56 -9.35
C ARG A 9 -20.87 -22.05 -9.73
N LEU A 10 -19.97 -21.96 -8.75
CA LEU A 10 -18.60 -21.50 -9.02
C LEU A 10 -17.84 -22.38 -10.04
N SER A 11 -18.19 -23.66 -10.15
CA SER A 11 -17.64 -24.59 -11.16
C SER A 11 -18.22 -24.40 -12.57
N GLU A 12 -19.34 -23.69 -12.71
CA GLU A 12 -20.02 -23.43 -13.98
C GLU A 12 -19.60 -22.08 -14.57
N LEU A 13 -18.94 -21.23 -13.78
CA LEU A 13 -18.39 -19.97 -14.24
C LEU A 13 -17.12 -20.20 -15.07
N PRO A 14 -16.82 -19.32 -16.04
CA PRO A 14 -15.58 -19.41 -16.82
C PRO A 14 -14.34 -19.47 -15.93
N ALA A 15 -13.36 -20.28 -16.31
CA ALA A 15 -12.06 -20.26 -15.66
C ALA A 15 -11.40 -18.89 -15.88
N VAL A 16 -10.88 -18.29 -14.81
CA VAL A 16 -10.17 -17.01 -14.86
C VAL A 16 -8.72 -17.18 -14.48
N ARG A 17 -7.82 -16.52 -15.21
CA ARG A 17 -6.40 -16.46 -14.84
C ARG A 17 -6.19 -15.44 -13.73
N MET A 18 -5.52 -15.83 -12.66
CA MET A 18 -5.16 -14.93 -11.57
C MET A 18 -4.07 -13.95 -12.01
N VAL A 19 -4.29 -12.68 -11.74
CA VAL A 19 -3.33 -11.59 -11.96
C VAL A 19 -3.08 -10.91 -10.62
N CYS A 20 -1.90 -11.12 -10.06
CA CYS A 20 -1.40 -10.38 -8.93
C CYS A 20 -1.04 -8.96 -9.38
N PHE A 21 -1.83 -7.99 -8.99
CA PHE A 21 -1.52 -6.60 -9.20
C PHE A 21 -0.82 -6.03 -7.98
N GLY A 22 0.51 -6.05 -8.03
CA GLY A 22 1.41 -5.73 -6.94
C GLY A 22 2.00 -4.32 -7.04
N THR A 23 2.41 -3.79 -5.90
CA THR A 23 3.22 -2.57 -5.86
C THR A 23 4.69 -2.96 -5.75
N GLY A 24 5.49 -2.66 -6.78
CA GLY A 24 6.95 -2.66 -6.65
C GLY A 24 7.41 -1.42 -5.89
N ASN A 25 8.62 -0.95 -6.20
CA ASN A 25 9.18 0.27 -5.60
C ASN A 25 8.50 1.56 -6.11
N GLY A 26 7.67 1.45 -7.14
CA GLY A 26 6.90 2.53 -7.74
C GLY A 26 5.66 2.97 -6.97
N SER A 27 5.15 4.13 -7.36
CA SER A 27 3.80 4.61 -7.04
C SER A 27 2.91 4.48 -8.28
N GLY A 28 1.61 4.74 -8.16
CA GLY A 28 0.70 4.78 -9.33
C GLY A 28 -0.09 3.49 -9.58
N SER A 29 0.03 2.46 -8.75
CA SER A 29 -0.75 1.22 -8.95
C SER A 29 -2.25 1.47 -9.01
N LYS A 30 -2.81 2.32 -8.14
CA LYS A 30 -4.23 2.69 -8.21
C LYS A 30 -4.61 3.40 -9.52
N LEU A 31 -3.78 4.31 -10.00
CA LEU A 31 -4.01 4.99 -11.28
C LEU A 31 -4.04 3.96 -12.42
N PHE A 32 -3.05 3.08 -12.45
CA PHE A 32 -2.98 2.01 -13.44
C PHE A 32 -4.15 1.02 -13.34
N GLN A 33 -4.54 0.64 -12.12
CA GLN A 33 -5.73 -0.18 -11.88
C GLN A 33 -6.98 0.46 -12.48
N GLY A 34 -7.14 1.79 -12.36
CA GLY A 34 -8.30 2.46 -12.92
C GLY A 34 -8.36 2.42 -14.44
N PHE A 35 -7.22 2.23 -15.13
CA PHE A 35 -7.23 1.95 -16.57
C PHE A 35 -7.67 0.52 -16.90
N LEU A 36 -7.66 -0.43 -15.96
CA LEU A 36 -8.18 -1.78 -16.18
C LEU A 36 -9.68 -1.88 -15.84
N ASP A 37 -10.24 -0.89 -15.17
CA ASP A 37 -11.62 -0.88 -14.71
C ASP A 37 -12.61 -0.79 -15.88
N GLY A 38 -13.72 -1.52 -15.78
CA GLY A 38 -14.76 -1.56 -16.80
C GLY A 38 -14.49 -2.49 -17.98
N HIS A 39 -13.28 -3.08 -18.12
CA HIS A 39 -12.99 -4.00 -19.22
C HIS A 39 -13.88 -5.26 -19.15
N PRO A 40 -14.55 -5.66 -20.26
CA PRO A 40 -15.46 -6.81 -20.27
C PRO A 40 -14.85 -8.16 -19.83
N GLN A 41 -13.54 -8.34 -19.99
CA GLN A 41 -12.82 -9.59 -19.72
C GLN A 41 -12.08 -9.58 -18.38
N VAL A 42 -12.11 -8.46 -17.65
CA VAL A 42 -11.43 -8.29 -16.36
C VAL A 42 -12.44 -8.39 -15.23
N LEU A 43 -12.14 -9.22 -14.26
CA LEU A 43 -12.84 -9.33 -12.99
C LEU A 43 -12.00 -8.63 -11.91
N MET A 44 -12.50 -7.53 -11.35
CA MET A 44 -11.71 -6.69 -10.44
C MET A 44 -12.58 -5.98 -9.42
N ILE A 45 -12.06 -5.83 -8.21
CA ILE A 45 -12.64 -4.97 -7.18
C ILE A 45 -11.87 -3.64 -7.13
N PRO A 46 -12.56 -2.49 -7.24
CA PRO A 46 -11.95 -1.16 -7.22
C PRO A 46 -11.05 -0.88 -6.01
N GLY A 47 -9.91 -0.26 -6.26
CA GLY A 47 -9.00 0.23 -5.22
C GLY A 47 -8.35 -0.89 -4.40
N TYR A 48 -8.24 -0.66 -3.09
CA TYR A 48 -7.47 -1.52 -2.19
C TYR A 48 -8.33 -2.30 -1.18
N GLN A 49 -9.62 -2.51 -1.47
CA GLN A 49 -10.56 -2.99 -0.46
C GLN A 49 -10.20 -4.37 0.09
N LEU A 50 -9.49 -5.19 -0.69
CA LEU A 50 -9.09 -6.54 -0.30
C LEU A 50 -7.60 -6.68 0.04
N MET A 51 -6.81 -5.60 0.13
CA MET A 51 -5.35 -5.69 0.33
C MET A 51 -4.91 -6.50 1.57
N TYR A 52 -5.80 -6.65 2.56
CA TYR A 52 -5.57 -7.39 3.79
C TYR A 52 -6.35 -8.71 3.87
N LEU A 53 -6.92 -9.21 2.77
CA LEU A 53 -7.77 -10.40 2.82
C LEU A 53 -7.01 -11.64 3.34
N TYR A 54 -5.84 -11.94 2.80
CA TYR A 54 -5.02 -13.08 3.22
C TYR A 54 -4.63 -13.07 4.71
N PRO A 55 -4.00 -12.02 5.26
CA PRO A 55 -3.67 -12.01 6.68
C PRO A 55 -4.93 -12.00 7.57
N HIS A 56 -6.03 -11.39 7.11
CA HIS A 56 -7.31 -11.49 7.80
C HIS A 56 -7.88 -12.89 7.79
N TRP A 57 -7.82 -13.61 6.67
CA TRP A 57 -8.30 -14.98 6.58
C TRP A 57 -7.68 -15.87 7.65
N HIS A 58 -6.34 -15.85 7.76
CA HIS A 58 -5.63 -16.60 8.79
C HIS A 58 -5.98 -16.15 10.20
N GLN A 59 -6.11 -14.83 10.40
CA GLN A 59 -6.55 -14.28 11.68
C GLN A 59 -7.95 -14.76 12.05
N TRP A 60 -8.94 -14.61 11.16
CA TRP A 60 -10.33 -14.92 11.43
C TRP A 60 -10.52 -16.40 11.72
N ARG A 61 -9.85 -17.26 10.95
CA ARG A 61 -9.80 -18.70 11.21
C ARG A 61 -9.24 -19.00 12.59
N SER A 62 -8.15 -18.36 12.99
CA SER A 62 -7.57 -18.53 14.33
C SER A 62 -8.47 -17.99 15.44
N ASP A 63 -9.11 -16.83 15.22
CA ASP A 63 -9.92 -16.15 16.24
C ASP A 63 -11.27 -16.89 16.47
N LEU A 64 -11.84 -17.50 15.43
CA LEU A 64 -13.14 -18.21 15.50
C LEU A 64 -13.02 -19.70 15.86
N GLY A 65 -11.90 -20.36 15.57
CA GLY A 65 -11.69 -21.77 15.89
C GLY A 65 -12.78 -22.67 15.28
N GLU A 66 -13.51 -23.39 16.12
CA GLU A 66 -14.60 -24.29 15.71
C GLU A 66 -15.78 -23.57 15.03
N ASN A 67 -15.95 -22.26 15.28
CA ASN A 67 -17.01 -21.46 14.64
C ASN A 67 -16.64 -20.99 13.22
N TRP A 68 -15.49 -21.43 12.69
CA TRP A 68 -15.04 -21.06 11.35
C TRP A 68 -15.92 -21.71 10.28
N SER A 69 -16.67 -20.87 9.56
CA SER A 69 -17.63 -21.28 8.54
C SER A 69 -17.71 -20.24 7.42
N TRP A 70 -18.31 -20.61 6.29
CA TRP A 70 -18.53 -19.66 5.19
C TRP A 70 -19.39 -18.46 5.61
N SER A 71 -20.45 -18.68 6.40
CA SER A 71 -21.27 -17.59 6.93
C SER A 71 -20.43 -16.62 7.75
N ALA A 72 -19.62 -17.13 8.69
CA ALA A 72 -18.78 -16.30 9.53
C ALA A 72 -17.71 -15.53 8.72
N ALA A 73 -17.11 -16.17 7.71
CA ALA A 73 -16.15 -15.53 6.81
C ALA A 73 -16.80 -14.40 5.98
N VAL A 74 -18.00 -14.62 5.45
CA VAL A 74 -18.77 -13.62 4.70
C VAL A 74 -19.18 -12.45 5.60
N ASP A 75 -19.62 -12.72 6.83
CA ASP A 75 -19.98 -11.69 7.80
C ASP A 75 -18.76 -10.82 8.16
N LEU A 76 -17.62 -11.45 8.43
CA LEU A 76 -16.38 -10.74 8.73
C LEU A 76 -15.86 -9.95 7.52
N LEU A 77 -15.99 -10.47 6.30
CA LEU A 77 -15.68 -9.73 5.08
C LEU A 77 -16.53 -8.46 4.99
N CYS A 78 -17.86 -8.59 5.10
CA CYS A 78 -18.78 -7.45 4.98
C CYS A 78 -18.61 -6.41 6.11
N LEU A 79 -18.12 -6.84 7.27
CA LEU A 79 -17.82 -5.96 8.40
C LEU A 79 -16.46 -5.26 8.25
N LYS A 80 -15.41 -6.03 7.97
CA LYS A 80 -14.01 -5.55 7.99
C LYS A 80 -13.55 -4.95 6.67
N HIS A 81 -14.22 -5.29 5.57
CA HIS A 81 -13.99 -4.78 4.22
C HIS A 81 -15.26 -4.10 3.69
N ALA A 82 -16.02 -3.44 4.57
CA ALA A 82 -17.29 -2.81 4.26
C ALA A 82 -17.25 -1.81 3.08
N ALA A 83 -16.08 -1.21 2.84
CA ALA A 83 -15.79 -0.34 1.70
C ALA A 83 -15.96 -1.02 0.32
N LEU A 84 -15.87 -2.36 0.28
CA LEU A 84 -16.19 -3.16 -0.91
C LEU A 84 -17.66 -3.02 -1.30
N LEU A 85 -18.56 -2.94 -0.31
CA LEU A 85 -20.01 -2.89 -0.53
C LEU A 85 -20.49 -1.45 -0.80
N ASP A 86 -19.88 -0.50 -0.10
CA ASP A 86 -20.14 0.93 -0.22
C ASP A 86 -18.87 1.68 0.11
N SER A 87 -18.26 2.38 -0.86
CA SER A 87 -16.95 3.04 -0.69
C SER A 87 -16.94 4.14 0.38
N ARG A 88 -18.10 4.57 0.87
CA ARG A 88 -18.22 5.53 1.99
C ARG A 88 -18.05 4.85 3.35
N ARG A 89 -18.20 3.53 3.44
CA ARG A 89 -18.01 2.76 4.68
C ARG A 89 -16.52 2.53 4.88
N ILE A 90 -15.98 2.89 6.05
CA ILE A 90 -14.54 2.81 6.33
C ILE A 90 -13.74 3.57 5.25
N PRO A 91 -14.01 4.88 5.06
CA PRO A 91 -13.44 5.63 3.96
C PRO A 91 -11.92 5.59 4.04
N ALA A 92 -11.30 5.13 2.96
CA ALA A 92 -9.86 5.12 2.81
C ALA A 92 -9.40 6.35 2.04
N SER A 93 -8.09 6.60 2.04
CA SER A 93 -7.45 7.54 1.12
C SER A 93 -7.34 6.87 -0.26
N ASP A 94 -8.48 6.64 -0.89
CA ASP A 94 -8.59 6.09 -2.24
C ASP A 94 -9.33 6.91 -3.28
N GLY A 95 -10.03 7.98 -2.87
CA GLY A 95 -10.78 8.83 -3.79
C GLY A 95 -12.04 8.16 -4.36
N LEU A 96 -12.48 7.03 -3.77
CA LEU A 96 -13.66 6.30 -4.25
C LEU A 96 -15.00 6.89 -3.76
N THR A 97 -14.96 7.99 -3.00
CA THR A 97 -16.15 8.73 -2.53
C THR A 97 -16.39 10.02 -3.31
N THR A 98 -15.58 10.30 -4.33
CA THR A 98 -15.63 11.52 -5.15
C THR A 98 -15.42 11.20 -6.63
N LEU A 99 -16.17 10.22 -7.12
CA LEU A 99 -16.13 9.73 -8.49
C LEU A 99 -17.08 10.51 -9.40
N GLY A 100 -17.00 10.23 -10.71
CA GLY A 100 -17.90 10.79 -11.71
C GLY A 100 -17.53 12.21 -12.14
N PRO A 101 -18.16 12.76 -13.20
CA PRO A 101 -17.80 14.07 -13.76
C PRO A 101 -17.82 15.22 -12.73
N ASN A 102 -18.76 15.16 -11.78
CA ASN A 102 -18.97 16.19 -10.77
C ASN A 102 -18.28 15.89 -9.42
N GLN A 103 -17.55 14.77 -9.30
CA GLN A 103 -16.87 14.35 -8.06
C GLN A 103 -17.80 14.15 -6.85
N ASP A 104 -19.06 13.80 -7.09
CA ASP A 104 -20.13 13.59 -6.11
C ASP A 104 -20.67 12.15 -6.08
N GLN A 105 -20.09 11.25 -6.88
CA GLN A 105 -20.50 9.85 -6.97
C GLN A 105 -19.60 8.93 -6.16
N PHE A 106 -20.09 7.73 -5.87
CA PHE A 106 -19.41 6.71 -5.08
C PHE A 106 -19.86 5.33 -5.56
N ILE A 107 -19.15 4.29 -5.16
CA ILE A 107 -19.48 2.91 -5.51
C ILE A 107 -20.34 2.32 -4.41
N GLN A 108 -21.50 1.77 -4.79
CA GLN A 108 -22.37 1.02 -3.89
C GLN A 108 -22.97 -0.17 -4.65
N ILE A 109 -23.03 -1.32 -3.99
CA ILE A 109 -23.71 -2.53 -4.48
C ILE A 109 -24.76 -3.02 -3.48
N ASP A 110 -25.66 -3.88 -3.93
CA ASP A 110 -26.64 -4.54 -3.06
C ASP A 110 -25.93 -5.58 -2.17
N GLU A 111 -25.72 -5.24 -0.90
CA GLU A 111 -25.09 -6.13 0.09
C GLU A 111 -25.87 -7.45 0.28
N ALA A 112 -27.20 -7.42 0.24
CA ALA A 112 -28.00 -8.63 0.44
C ALA A 112 -27.88 -9.57 -0.76
N LEU A 113 -27.89 -9.01 -1.99
CA LEU A 113 -27.63 -9.77 -3.21
C LEU A 113 -26.22 -10.37 -3.20
N PHE A 114 -25.22 -9.55 -2.89
CA PHE A 114 -23.81 -9.96 -2.80
C PHE A 114 -23.63 -11.12 -1.81
N ARG A 115 -24.15 -10.99 -0.58
CA ARG A 115 -24.03 -12.04 0.46
C ARG A 115 -24.67 -13.36 0.05
N ARG A 116 -25.90 -13.31 -0.46
CA ARG A 116 -26.62 -14.54 -0.87
C ARG A 116 -25.90 -15.25 -2.01
N TYR A 117 -25.46 -14.51 -3.03
CA TYR A 117 -24.78 -15.11 -4.16
C TYR A 117 -23.37 -15.58 -3.79
N LEU A 118 -22.63 -14.87 -2.92
CA LEU A 118 -21.35 -15.34 -2.40
C LEU A 118 -21.49 -16.66 -1.63
N LEU A 119 -22.48 -16.77 -0.73
CA LEU A 119 -22.75 -18.02 -0.01
C LEU A 119 -23.14 -19.15 -0.96
N HIS A 120 -23.92 -18.86 -2.00
CA HIS A 120 -24.26 -19.82 -3.06
C HIS A 120 -23.01 -20.33 -3.80
N LEU A 121 -22.06 -19.45 -4.15
CA LEU A 121 -20.81 -19.84 -4.81
C LEU A 121 -19.91 -20.72 -3.93
N LEU A 122 -19.98 -20.54 -2.61
CA LEU A 122 -19.15 -21.23 -1.62
C LEU A 122 -19.77 -22.55 -1.12
N ASP A 123 -21.05 -22.80 -1.42
CA ASP A 123 -21.75 -24.00 -0.97
C ASP A 123 -21.06 -25.28 -1.48
N GLY A 124 -20.79 -26.21 -0.56
CA GLY A 124 -20.05 -27.45 -0.83
C GLY A 124 -18.56 -27.27 -1.19
N ARG A 125 -17.99 -26.06 -1.12
CA ARG A 125 -16.57 -25.80 -1.45
C ARG A 125 -15.67 -25.94 -0.21
N PRO A 126 -14.40 -26.39 -0.37
CA PRO A 126 -13.45 -26.43 0.74
C PRO A 126 -13.09 -25.01 1.19
N MET A 127 -12.91 -24.84 2.51
CA MET A 127 -12.61 -23.54 3.14
C MET A 127 -11.15 -23.09 2.91
N GLU A 128 -10.87 -22.66 1.68
CA GLU A 128 -9.57 -22.20 1.23
C GLU A 128 -9.60 -20.71 0.87
N PRO A 129 -8.53 -19.94 1.20
CA PRO A 129 -8.48 -18.51 0.93
C PRO A 129 -8.57 -18.18 -0.56
N GLY A 130 -7.90 -18.95 -1.43
CA GLY A 130 -7.96 -18.77 -2.88
C GLY A 130 -9.38 -18.93 -3.44
N ILE A 131 -10.12 -19.95 -2.99
CA ILE A 131 -11.53 -20.13 -3.38
C ILE A 131 -12.38 -18.95 -2.92
N PHE A 132 -12.18 -18.49 -1.68
CA PHE A 132 -12.90 -17.34 -1.14
C PHE A 132 -12.62 -16.06 -1.94
N LEU A 133 -11.34 -15.78 -2.24
CA LEU A 133 -10.93 -14.63 -3.05
C LEU A 133 -11.63 -14.63 -4.41
N VAL A 134 -11.64 -15.76 -5.12
CA VAL A 134 -12.27 -15.89 -6.44
C VAL A 134 -13.79 -15.72 -6.34
N ALA A 135 -14.44 -16.38 -5.37
CA ALA A 135 -15.88 -16.27 -5.16
C ALA A 135 -16.31 -14.83 -4.81
N VAL A 136 -15.52 -14.10 -4.01
CA VAL A 136 -15.78 -12.69 -3.68
C VAL A 136 -15.77 -11.81 -4.92
N HIS A 137 -14.82 -12.00 -5.83
CA HIS A 137 -14.74 -11.24 -7.07
C HIS A 137 -15.94 -11.52 -7.99
N TRP A 138 -16.32 -12.80 -8.13
CA TRP A 138 -17.51 -13.17 -8.90
C TRP A 138 -18.79 -12.61 -8.31
N ALA A 139 -18.94 -12.68 -6.98
CA ALA A 139 -20.10 -12.14 -6.31
C ALA A 139 -20.20 -10.61 -6.45
N TYR A 140 -19.06 -9.93 -6.43
CA TYR A 140 -18.97 -8.49 -6.67
C TYR A 140 -19.43 -8.13 -8.08
N ALA A 141 -18.88 -8.78 -9.11
CA ALA A 141 -19.26 -8.54 -10.50
C ALA A 141 -20.74 -8.85 -10.78
N PHE A 142 -21.27 -9.92 -10.18
CA PHE A 142 -22.70 -10.23 -10.27
C PHE A 142 -23.56 -9.14 -9.63
N ALA A 143 -23.20 -8.67 -8.44
CA ALA A 143 -23.92 -7.58 -7.78
C ALA A 143 -23.79 -6.22 -8.53
N ARG A 144 -22.76 -6.07 -9.37
CA ARG A 144 -22.57 -4.96 -10.31
C ARG A 144 -23.36 -5.11 -11.62
N GLY A 145 -23.97 -6.26 -11.87
CA GLY A 145 -24.69 -6.55 -13.11
C GLY A 145 -23.76 -6.76 -14.31
N GLU A 146 -22.54 -7.23 -14.07
CA GLU A 146 -21.58 -7.50 -15.15
C GLU A 146 -21.89 -8.81 -15.87
N ASP A 147 -21.50 -8.89 -17.14
CA ASP A 147 -21.59 -10.13 -17.93
C ASP A 147 -20.50 -11.11 -17.49
N LEU A 148 -20.91 -12.11 -16.71
CA LEU A 148 -20.01 -13.11 -16.15
C LEU A 148 -19.38 -14.02 -17.22
N SER A 149 -20.04 -14.21 -18.35
CA SER A 149 -19.60 -15.14 -19.40
C SER A 149 -18.35 -14.66 -20.15
N LYS A 150 -18.07 -13.35 -20.09
CA LYS A 150 -16.94 -12.73 -20.80
C LYS A 150 -15.65 -12.68 -20.01
N LYS A 151 -15.69 -12.95 -18.70
CA LYS A 151 -14.53 -12.77 -17.81
C LYS A 151 -13.46 -13.82 -18.12
N ARG A 152 -12.21 -13.36 -18.24
CA ARG A 152 -11.02 -14.18 -18.55
C ARG A 152 -9.92 -14.05 -17.50
N VAL A 153 -9.79 -12.88 -16.88
CA VAL A 153 -8.75 -12.63 -15.87
C VAL A 153 -9.34 -12.06 -14.60
N LEU A 154 -8.78 -12.42 -13.45
CA LEU A 154 -9.09 -11.85 -12.15
C LEU A 154 -7.90 -11.01 -11.69
N VAL A 155 -8.09 -9.70 -11.59
CA VAL A 155 -7.07 -8.76 -11.12
C VAL A 155 -7.24 -8.52 -9.63
N TYR A 156 -6.32 -9.07 -8.83
CA TYR A 156 -6.29 -8.87 -7.39
C TYR A 156 -5.22 -7.85 -7.00
N HIS A 157 -5.67 -6.67 -6.54
CA HIS A 157 -4.78 -5.61 -6.07
C HIS A 157 -4.25 -5.91 -4.67
N LEU A 158 -3.12 -6.59 -4.60
CA LEU A 158 -2.53 -6.99 -3.33
C LEU A 158 -2.10 -5.78 -2.49
N HIS A 159 -1.53 -4.74 -3.12
CA HIS A 159 -0.97 -3.49 -2.54
C HIS A 159 0.12 -3.66 -1.44
N VAL A 160 0.07 -4.74 -0.67
CA VAL A 160 0.99 -5.13 0.39
C VAL A 160 1.81 -6.30 -0.16
N HIS A 161 2.90 -5.95 -0.83
CA HIS A 161 3.79 -6.89 -1.52
C HIS A 161 4.32 -8.04 -0.64
N GLU A 162 4.35 -7.90 0.68
CA GLU A 162 4.72 -8.98 1.61
C GLU A 162 3.80 -10.21 1.54
N TYR A 163 2.58 -10.06 1.04
CA TYR A 163 1.60 -11.15 0.98
C TYR A 163 1.62 -11.92 -0.33
N ILE A 164 2.56 -11.61 -1.23
CA ILE A 164 2.59 -12.24 -2.55
C ILE A 164 2.85 -13.75 -2.46
N ALA A 165 3.66 -14.18 -1.49
CA ALA A 165 3.91 -15.60 -1.25
C ALA A 165 2.64 -16.37 -0.83
N MET A 166 1.73 -15.72 -0.09
CA MET A 166 0.46 -16.33 0.29
C MET A 166 -0.45 -16.50 -0.93
N LEU A 167 -0.48 -15.49 -1.81
CA LEU A 167 -1.22 -15.55 -3.06
C LEU A 167 -0.64 -16.60 -4.02
N ALA A 168 0.69 -16.64 -4.16
CA ALA A 168 1.39 -17.59 -5.02
C ALA A 168 1.20 -19.05 -4.58
N ALA A 169 1.01 -19.29 -3.28
CA ALA A 169 0.69 -20.62 -2.76
C ALA A 169 -0.68 -21.13 -3.26
N ASP A 170 -1.66 -20.24 -3.41
CA ASP A 170 -2.99 -20.58 -3.96
C ASP A 170 -3.01 -20.55 -5.50
N PHE A 171 -2.17 -19.72 -6.12
CA PHE A 171 -2.15 -19.48 -7.56
C PHE A 171 -0.71 -19.48 -8.11
N PRO A 172 -0.06 -20.66 -8.22
CA PRO A 172 1.33 -20.75 -8.66
C PRO A 172 1.56 -20.26 -10.10
N ASP A 173 0.54 -20.37 -10.97
CA ASP A 173 0.61 -19.96 -12.38
C ASP A 173 0.11 -18.52 -12.63
N MET A 174 -0.01 -17.72 -11.58
CA MET A 174 -0.50 -16.34 -11.67
C MET A 174 0.43 -15.47 -12.53
N LEU A 175 -0.17 -14.49 -13.22
CA LEU A 175 0.59 -13.37 -13.75
C LEU A 175 0.82 -12.35 -12.65
N SER A 176 1.94 -11.62 -12.70
CA SER A 176 2.22 -10.53 -11.79
C SER A 176 2.56 -9.26 -12.55
N LEU A 177 1.82 -8.19 -12.25
CA LEU A 177 2.12 -6.83 -12.71
C LEU A 177 2.63 -6.03 -11.53
N VAL A 178 3.84 -5.48 -11.64
CA VAL A 178 4.48 -4.69 -10.57
C VAL A 178 4.80 -3.28 -11.04
N LEU A 179 4.43 -2.30 -10.22
CA LEU A 179 4.69 -0.89 -10.55
C LEU A 179 6.10 -0.48 -10.12
N VAL A 180 6.84 0.09 -11.05
CA VAL A 180 8.18 0.62 -10.88
C VAL A 180 8.17 2.12 -11.20
N ARG A 181 9.08 2.89 -10.60
CA ARG A 181 9.25 4.34 -10.80
C ARG A 181 10.69 4.72 -10.49
N ASP A 182 11.23 5.81 -11.04
CA ASP A 182 12.53 6.30 -10.59
C ASP A 182 12.52 6.49 -9.05
N PRO A 183 13.28 5.69 -8.27
CA PRO A 183 13.24 5.69 -6.81
C PRO A 183 13.65 7.04 -6.24
N ARG A 184 14.50 7.78 -6.97
CA ARG A 184 14.98 9.11 -6.58
C ARG A 184 13.84 10.12 -6.64
N SER A 185 13.04 10.09 -7.71
CA SER A 185 11.85 10.94 -7.83
C SER A 185 10.75 10.60 -6.82
N ASN A 186 10.65 9.34 -6.40
CA ASN A 186 9.55 8.83 -5.58
C ASN A 186 9.77 9.00 -4.07
N LEU A 187 11.04 8.98 -3.63
CA LEU A 187 11.44 8.97 -2.22
C LEU A 187 10.76 10.08 -1.39
N THR A 188 10.88 11.33 -1.85
CA THR A 188 10.35 12.51 -1.14
C THR A 188 8.84 12.43 -0.96
N GLY A 189 8.12 12.16 -2.05
CA GLY A 189 6.66 12.09 -2.02
C GLY A 189 6.16 10.95 -1.13
N ARG A 190 6.83 9.80 -1.17
CA ARG A 190 6.50 8.63 -0.34
C ARG A 190 6.72 8.91 1.15
N PHE A 191 7.84 9.56 1.50
CA PHE A 191 8.13 9.92 2.88
C PHE A 191 7.04 10.86 3.45
N TRP A 192 6.76 11.97 2.77
CA TRP A 192 5.80 12.96 3.27
C TRP A 192 4.35 12.49 3.27
N SER A 193 3.93 11.71 2.28
CA SER A 193 2.58 11.11 2.27
C SER A 193 2.38 10.14 3.43
N THR A 194 3.42 9.38 3.79
CA THR A 194 3.38 8.47 4.94
C THR A 194 3.32 9.23 6.26
N VAL A 195 4.15 10.28 6.42
CA VAL A 195 4.11 11.15 7.62
C VAL A 195 2.73 11.76 7.80
N ARG A 196 2.13 12.30 6.73
CA ARG A 196 0.78 12.88 6.76
C ARG A 196 -0.28 11.84 7.15
N LEU A 197 -0.22 10.66 6.54
CA LEU A 197 -1.19 9.59 6.81
C LEU A 197 -1.17 9.18 8.29
N ASP A 198 0.01 9.12 8.90
CA ASP A 198 0.13 8.76 10.31
C ASP A 198 -0.27 9.89 11.26
N GLN A 199 -0.08 11.16 10.87
CA GLN A 199 -0.66 12.29 11.61
C GLN A 199 -2.20 12.25 11.61
N GLU A 200 -2.81 11.71 10.57
CA GLU A 200 -4.26 11.53 10.45
C GLU A 200 -4.76 10.25 11.16
N ARG A 201 -3.96 9.18 11.21
CA ARG A 201 -4.39 7.85 11.69
C ARG A 201 -3.85 7.44 13.06
N LEU A 202 -2.84 8.11 13.60
CA LEU A 202 -2.30 7.78 14.92
C LEU A 202 -2.71 8.82 15.96
N ASP A 203 -2.69 8.41 17.22
CA ASP A 203 -2.66 9.35 18.33
C ASP A 203 -1.50 10.34 18.12
N ALA A 204 -1.68 11.59 18.48
CA ALA A 204 -0.71 12.64 18.16
C ALA A 204 0.67 12.35 18.77
N THR A 205 0.71 11.76 19.97
CA THR A 205 1.96 11.30 20.57
C THR A 205 2.61 10.15 19.80
N ASP A 206 1.83 9.17 19.33
CA ASP A 206 2.31 8.06 18.52
C ASP A 206 2.85 8.54 17.17
N GLY A 207 2.14 9.45 16.49
CA GLY A 207 2.57 10.04 15.22
C GLY A 207 3.93 10.73 15.31
N VAL A 208 4.20 11.46 16.40
CA VAL A 208 5.51 12.07 16.64
C VAL A 208 6.57 11.01 16.97
N VAL A 209 6.29 10.08 17.88
CA VAL A 209 7.23 9.01 18.27
C VAL A 209 7.65 8.16 17.07
N TYR A 210 6.73 7.89 16.13
CA TYR A 210 6.99 7.05 14.98
C TYR A 210 7.58 7.76 13.77
N MET A 211 7.74 9.09 13.83
CA MET A 211 8.31 9.88 12.74
C MET A 211 9.64 9.35 12.20
N ARG A 212 10.51 8.81 13.08
CA ARG A 212 11.81 8.24 12.68
C ARG A 212 11.71 6.93 11.90
N ARG A 213 10.69 6.12 12.19
CA ARG A 213 10.56 4.79 11.60
C ARG A 213 10.16 4.88 10.13
N PHE A 214 9.53 5.98 9.73
CA PHE A 214 9.08 6.17 8.35
C PHE A 214 10.18 6.03 7.34
N PHE A 215 11.33 6.66 7.59
CA PHE A 215 12.40 6.63 6.62
C PHE A 215 12.94 5.20 6.44
N LEU A 216 13.32 4.54 7.53
CA LEU A 216 13.92 3.21 7.47
C LEU A 216 12.91 2.10 7.11
N CYS A 217 11.79 1.99 7.83
CA CYS A 217 10.86 0.88 7.67
C CYS A 217 9.90 1.07 6.49
N ASN A 218 9.49 2.30 6.16
CA ASN A 218 8.38 2.51 5.23
C ASN A 218 8.85 2.93 3.85
N VAL A 219 9.96 3.65 3.79
CA VAL A 219 10.47 4.18 2.54
C VAL A 219 11.67 3.35 2.10
N TRP A 220 12.67 3.18 2.97
CA TRP A 220 13.89 2.46 2.62
C TRP A 220 13.62 0.97 2.38
N ASN A 221 13.19 0.23 3.40
CA ASN A 221 12.89 -1.21 3.27
C ASN A 221 11.89 -1.48 2.14
N TYR A 222 10.82 -0.70 2.05
CA TYR A 222 9.84 -0.87 0.97
C TYR A 222 10.48 -0.69 -0.42
N MET A 223 11.29 0.35 -0.64
CA MET A 223 11.86 0.61 -1.96
C MET A 223 12.88 -0.45 -2.38
N VAL A 224 13.61 -1.03 -1.42
CA VAL A 224 14.64 -2.04 -1.71
C VAL A 224 14.06 -3.46 -1.71
N ASP A 225 13.19 -3.81 -0.75
CA ASP A 225 12.65 -5.17 -0.58
C ASP A 225 11.48 -5.48 -1.53
N SER A 226 10.84 -4.48 -2.14
CA SER A 226 9.56 -4.71 -2.83
C SER A 226 9.64 -5.67 -4.01
N LEU A 227 10.66 -5.53 -4.85
CA LEU A 227 10.91 -6.46 -5.95
C LEU A 227 11.54 -7.78 -5.46
N GLU A 228 12.25 -7.77 -4.33
CA GLU A 228 12.80 -8.98 -3.72
C GLU A 228 11.71 -9.94 -3.24
N ARG A 229 10.49 -9.46 -2.97
CA ARG A 229 9.33 -10.34 -2.69
C ARG A 229 8.88 -11.18 -3.88
N LEU A 230 9.35 -10.86 -5.09
CA LEU A 230 9.09 -11.65 -6.29
C LEU A 230 10.04 -12.85 -6.40
N ARG A 231 11.06 -12.94 -5.53
CA ARG A 231 12.02 -14.04 -5.52
C ARG A 231 11.29 -15.38 -5.33
N GLY A 232 11.56 -16.32 -6.23
CA GLY A 232 10.90 -17.62 -6.26
C GLY A 232 9.67 -17.70 -7.17
N LEU A 233 9.19 -16.57 -7.69
CA LEU A 233 8.24 -16.57 -8.80
C LEU A 233 8.98 -16.78 -10.12
N ASP A 234 8.28 -17.37 -11.10
CA ASP A 234 8.76 -17.41 -12.47
C ASP A 234 8.76 -16.00 -13.06
N LEU A 235 9.94 -15.44 -13.35
CA LEU A 235 10.05 -14.10 -13.90
C LEU A 235 9.42 -13.99 -15.30
N ALA A 236 9.20 -15.09 -16.02
CA ALA A 236 8.45 -15.06 -17.27
C ALA A 236 6.99 -14.65 -17.08
N THR A 237 6.40 -14.90 -15.90
CA THR A 237 5.03 -14.49 -15.53
C THR A 237 4.97 -13.14 -14.82
N VAL A 238 6.09 -12.43 -14.70
CA VAL A 238 6.18 -11.13 -14.03
C VAL A 238 6.51 -10.05 -15.06
N ARG A 239 5.78 -8.92 -15.02
CA ARG A 239 6.14 -7.71 -15.78
C ARG A 239 6.12 -6.47 -14.90
N ALA A 240 7.11 -5.63 -15.10
CA ALA A 240 7.20 -4.30 -14.51
C ALA A 240 6.49 -3.27 -15.40
N ILE A 241 5.79 -2.32 -14.79
CA ILE A 241 5.19 -1.17 -15.45
C ILE A 241 5.83 0.08 -14.87
N ARG A 242 6.51 0.88 -15.69
CA ARG A 242 7.05 2.17 -15.24
C ARG A 242 5.91 3.17 -15.12
N HIS A 243 5.84 3.89 -14.00
CA HIS A 243 4.83 4.94 -13.82
C HIS A 243 4.98 6.02 -14.89
N GLU A 244 6.21 6.30 -15.31
CA GLU A 244 6.52 7.26 -16.36
C GLU A 244 5.91 6.85 -17.72
N ASP A 245 5.78 5.56 -18.02
CA ASP A 245 5.20 5.07 -19.29
C ASP A 245 3.72 5.43 -19.44
N MET A 246 2.98 5.56 -18.33
CA MET A 246 1.61 6.07 -18.36
C MET A 246 1.54 7.52 -18.85
N VAL A 247 2.60 8.31 -18.66
CA VAL A 247 2.67 9.70 -19.14
C VAL A 247 3.15 9.75 -20.59
N PHE A 248 4.14 8.94 -20.94
CA PHE A 248 4.79 9.01 -22.26
C PHE A 248 3.95 8.38 -23.38
N ASP A 249 3.37 7.19 -23.14
CA ASP A 249 2.69 6.42 -24.18
C ASP A 249 1.67 5.46 -23.55
N LEU A 250 0.58 6.03 -23.03
CA LEU A 250 -0.48 5.26 -22.37
C LEU A 250 -1.10 4.22 -23.30
N ASP A 251 -1.34 4.57 -24.58
CA ASP A 251 -1.99 3.68 -25.54
C ASP A 251 -1.18 2.41 -25.78
N ARG A 252 0.13 2.56 -26.02
CA ARG A 252 1.02 1.41 -26.22
C ARG A 252 1.19 0.62 -24.93
N LEU A 253 1.32 1.29 -23.78
CA LEU A 253 1.42 0.62 -22.48
C LEU A 253 0.21 -0.27 -22.21
N MET A 254 -1.00 0.25 -22.44
CA MET A 254 -2.24 -0.49 -22.18
C MET A 254 -2.45 -1.61 -23.20
N TRP A 255 -2.08 -1.39 -24.46
CA TRP A 255 -2.07 -2.44 -25.47
C TRP A 255 -1.12 -3.59 -25.09
N SER A 256 0.12 -3.28 -24.67
CA SER A 256 1.10 -4.31 -24.24
C SER A 256 0.63 -5.04 -22.98
N THR A 257 -0.03 -4.32 -22.08
CA THR A 257 -0.65 -4.90 -20.88
C THR A 257 -1.77 -5.87 -21.28
N ALA A 258 -2.66 -5.50 -22.20
CA ALA A 258 -3.74 -6.36 -22.67
C ALA A 258 -3.19 -7.67 -23.27
N GLN A 259 -2.14 -7.58 -24.10
CA GLN A 259 -1.46 -8.75 -24.66
C GLN A 259 -0.86 -9.65 -23.57
N PHE A 260 -0.16 -9.07 -22.59
CA PHE A 260 0.41 -9.83 -21.48
C PHE A 260 -0.65 -10.56 -20.64
N LEU A 261 -1.80 -9.91 -20.42
CA LEU A 261 -2.92 -10.47 -19.69
C LEU A 261 -3.72 -11.50 -20.51
N GLY A 262 -3.56 -11.53 -21.83
CA GLY A 262 -4.36 -12.37 -22.73
C GLY A 262 -5.81 -11.88 -22.89
N ILE A 263 -6.02 -10.56 -22.79
CA ILE A 263 -7.31 -9.90 -23.03
C ILE A 263 -7.25 -9.07 -24.33
N GLU A 264 -8.43 -8.78 -24.87
CA GLU A 264 -8.59 -7.95 -26.06
C GLU A 264 -8.24 -6.49 -25.77
N ASP A 265 -7.83 -5.75 -26.80
CA ASP A 265 -7.62 -4.31 -26.64
C ASP A 265 -8.98 -3.58 -26.70
N ASP A 266 -9.29 -2.78 -25.69
CA ASP A 266 -10.59 -2.10 -25.55
C ASP A 266 -10.39 -0.60 -25.28
N PRO A 267 -11.18 0.31 -25.89
CA PRO A 267 -11.12 1.75 -25.63
C PRO A 267 -11.23 2.14 -24.15
N VAL A 268 -11.93 1.35 -23.31
CA VAL A 268 -12.04 1.63 -21.87
C VAL A 268 -10.68 1.68 -21.18
N LEU A 269 -9.67 0.99 -21.73
CA LEU A 269 -8.32 0.96 -21.18
C LEU A 269 -7.63 2.34 -21.15
N ARG A 270 -8.18 3.34 -21.84
CA ARG A 270 -7.60 4.69 -21.94
C ARG A 270 -8.24 5.67 -20.97
N THR A 271 -9.29 5.24 -20.27
CA THR A 271 -10.05 6.09 -19.35
C THR A 271 -9.90 5.55 -17.93
N CYS A 272 -9.39 6.38 -17.03
CA CYS A 272 -9.20 5.94 -15.65
C CYS A 272 -10.54 5.94 -14.91
N THR A 273 -11.09 4.77 -14.61
CA THR A 273 -12.39 4.64 -13.93
C THR A 273 -12.31 3.74 -12.70
N PHE A 274 -13.33 3.81 -11.86
CA PHE A 274 -13.59 2.83 -10.82
C PHE A 274 -15.08 2.56 -10.72
N GLY A 275 -15.49 1.29 -10.89
CA GLY A 275 -16.89 0.92 -11.02
C GLY A 275 -17.57 1.55 -12.24
N GLY A 276 -16.80 1.85 -13.30
CA GLY A 276 -17.26 2.55 -14.50
C GLY A 276 -17.44 4.07 -14.34
N LEU A 277 -17.04 4.65 -13.20
CA LEU A 277 -17.13 6.08 -12.93
C LEU A 277 -15.76 6.73 -13.01
N LEU A 278 -15.68 7.96 -13.56
CA LEU A 278 -14.41 8.69 -13.67
C LEU A 278 -13.72 8.87 -12.32
N TRP A 279 -12.43 8.56 -12.25
CA TRP A 279 -11.60 8.78 -11.07
C TRP A 279 -10.64 9.96 -11.28
N TRP A 280 -10.57 10.86 -10.29
CA TRP A 280 -9.81 12.11 -10.41
C TRP A 280 -8.54 12.15 -9.56
N GLY A 281 -8.19 11.05 -8.90
CA GLY A 281 -7.10 11.01 -7.94
C GLY A 281 -7.57 11.21 -6.49
N ASP A 282 -6.61 11.36 -5.59
CA ASP A 282 -6.86 11.57 -4.16
C ASP A 282 -6.24 12.88 -3.67
N LYS A 283 -6.98 13.60 -2.82
CA LYS A 283 -6.56 14.87 -2.20
C LYS A 283 -5.33 14.71 -1.29
N ILE A 284 -5.05 13.50 -0.78
CA ILE A 284 -3.88 13.23 0.08
C ILE A 284 -2.56 13.55 -0.62
N TYR A 285 -2.53 13.44 -1.95
CA TYR A 285 -1.33 13.72 -2.75
C TYR A 285 -1.03 15.21 -2.90
N GLY A 286 -1.96 16.11 -2.54
CA GLY A 286 -1.77 17.56 -2.63
C GLY A 286 -1.52 18.05 -4.06
N LYS A 287 -1.99 17.29 -5.07
CA LYS A 287 -1.89 17.62 -6.49
C LYS A 287 -3.27 17.99 -7.02
N ARG A 288 -3.29 18.76 -8.12
CA ARG A 288 -4.52 19.01 -8.87
C ARG A 288 -5.10 17.67 -9.32
N LEU A 289 -6.36 17.45 -8.99
CA LEU A 289 -7.10 16.26 -9.38
C LEU A 289 -7.26 16.23 -10.90
N SER A 290 -7.04 15.05 -11.49
CA SER A 290 -7.01 14.82 -12.94
C SER A 290 -7.30 13.34 -13.21
N ASN A 291 -8.06 13.08 -14.28
CA ASN A 291 -8.26 11.72 -14.81
C ASN A 291 -7.08 11.24 -15.67
N LYS A 292 -6.05 12.08 -15.82
CA LYS A 292 -4.82 11.79 -16.57
C LYS A 292 -3.62 11.59 -15.64
N PRO A 293 -2.64 10.78 -16.06
CA PRO A 293 -1.37 10.64 -15.36
C PRO A 293 -0.69 12.00 -15.13
N ASN A 294 -0.09 12.18 -13.96
CA ASN A 294 0.50 13.46 -13.61
C ASN A 294 1.89 13.59 -14.26
N ALA A 295 2.06 14.57 -15.16
CA ALA A 295 3.32 14.79 -15.87
C ALA A 295 4.53 15.02 -14.95
N SER A 296 4.33 15.49 -13.71
CA SER A 296 5.43 15.63 -12.74
C SER A 296 6.06 14.31 -12.32
N VAL A 297 5.42 13.17 -12.61
CA VAL A 297 6.01 11.84 -12.41
C VAL A 297 7.23 11.62 -13.30
N ALA A 298 7.19 12.12 -14.54
CA ALA A 298 8.27 12.03 -15.52
C ALA A 298 9.31 13.16 -15.40
N SER A 299 9.16 14.06 -14.42
CA SER A 299 10.04 15.23 -14.28
C SER A 299 11.37 14.87 -13.64
N THR A 300 12.46 15.47 -14.14
CA THR A 300 13.83 15.38 -13.60
C THR A 300 14.13 16.43 -12.52
N GLN A 301 13.18 17.29 -12.16
CA GLN A 301 13.35 18.33 -11.12
C GLN A 301 13.72 17.79 -9.74
N TRP A 302 13.63 16.48 -9.52
CA TRP A 302 14.10 15.86 -8.28
C TRP A 302 15.62 15.96 -8.13
N ILE A 303 16.38 16.09 -9.23
CA ILE A 303 17.85 16.16 -9.22
C ILE A 303 18.32 17.34 -8.36
N ASP A 304 17.65 18.48 -8.45
CA ASP A 304 17.98 19.70 -7.70
C ASP A 304 17.45 19.69 -6.26
N LYS A 305 16.50 18.79 -5.96
CA LYS A 305 15.84 18.70 -4.65
C LYS A 305 16.52 17.72 -3.70
N ILE A 306 17.30 16.78 -4.23
CA ILE A 306 17.95 15.73 -3.45
C ILE A 306 19.40 16.12 -3.18
N ASP A 307 19.78 16.06 -1.91
CA ASP A 307 21.15 16.30 -1.46
C ASP A 307 22.16 15.37 -2.14
N SER A 308 23.41 15.82 -2.28
CA SER A 308 24.47 15.03 -2.94
C SER A 308 24.76 13.71 -2.22
N VAL A 309 24.68 13.68 -0.88
CA VAL A 309 24.82 12.44 -0.09
C VAL A 309 23.70 11.46 -0.42
N ASP A 310 22.46 11.94 -0.41
CA ASP A 310 21.28 11.12 -0.68
C ASP A 310 21.34 10.56 -2.12
N ARG A 311 21.71 11.38 -3.10
CA ARG A 311 21.90 10.94 -4.49
C ARG A 311 22.95 9.84 -4.61
N ALA A 312 24.11 9.99 -3.96
CA ALA A 312 25.17 8.98 -4.00
C ALA A 312 24.70 7.65 -3.39
N VAL A 313 23.94 7.68 -2.28
CA VAL A 313 23.38 6.47 -1.67
C VAL A 313 22.35 5.81 -2.57
N LEU A 314 21.44 6.59 -3.17
CA LEU A 314 20.38 6.08 -4.04
C LEU A 314 20.93 5.50 -5.34
N ASP A 315 21.84 6.20 -6.01
CA ASP A 315 22.43 5.73 -7.27
C ASP A 315 23.22 4.43 -7.05
N GLY A 316 23.97 4.30 -5.94
CA GLY A 316 24.65 3.05 -5.61
C GLY A 316 23.65 1.90 -5.36
N VAL A 317 22.64 2.12 -4.50
CA VAL A 317 21.67 1.08 -4.13
C VAL A 317 20.80 0.64 -5.30
N PHE A 318 20.46 1.55 -6.22
CA PHE A 318 19.55 1.29 -7.32
C PHE A 318 20.25 1.23 -8.68
N GLN A 319 21.58 1.05 -8.75
CA GLN A 319 22.31 1.08 -10.02
C GLN A 319 21.76 0.10 -11.06
N GLY A 320 21.53 -1.16 -10.68
CA GLY A 320 21.03 -2.20 -11.60
C GLY A 320 19.59 -1.92 -12.01
N TYR A 321 18.80 -1.41 -11.06
CA TYR A 321 17.43 -0.96 -11.30
C TYR A 321 17.36 0.23 -12.28
N ILE A 322 18.22 1.24 -12.09
CA ILE A 322 18.32 2.44 -12.93
C ILE A 322 18.69 2.03 -14.35
N ALA A 323 19.71 1.19 -14.51
CA ALA A 323 20.12 0.65 -15.79
C ALA A 323 19.01 -0.18 -16.46
N LYS A 324 18.41 -1.13 -15.72
CA LYS A 324 17.36 -2.03 -16.23
C LYS A 324 16.17 -1.28 -16.82
N TYR A 325 15.72 -0.24 -16.13
CA TYR A 325 14.51 0.48 -16.51
C TYR A 325 14.80 1.78 -17.28
N GLY A 326 16.04 1.97 -17.74
CA GLY A 326 16.43 3.09 -18.61
C GLY A 326 16.30 4.46 -17.95
N TYR A 327 16.53 4.53 -16.63
CA TYR A 327 16.59 5.81 -15.92
C TYR A 327 17.98 6.43 -16.10
N VAL A 328 18.06 7.76 -16.19
CA VAL A 328 19.34 8.47 -16.36
C VAL A 328 20.15 8.42 -15.06
N PRO A 329 21.35 7.83 -15.03
CA PRO A 329 22.21 7.85 -13.84
C PRO A 329 22.76 9.27 -13.60
N VAL A 330 22.96 9.65 -12.33
CA VAL A 330 23.59 10.94 -11.98
C VAL A 330 25.05 10.73 -11.57
N ALA A 331 25.35 9.59 -10.94
CA ALA A 331 26.69 9.08 -10.70
C ALA A 331 26.92 7.76 -11.47
N ASP A 332 28.18 7.49 -11.81
CA ASP A 332 28.60 6.25 -12.46
C ASP A 332 29.28 5.33 -11.44
N PRO A 333 28.56 4.35 -10.85
CA PRO A 333 29.10 3.50 -9.81
C PRO A 333 30.10 2.46 -10.31
N GLU A 334 30.38 2.39 -11.62
CA GLU A 334 31.41 1.51 -12.16
C GLU A 334 32.81 1.96 -11.73
N THR A 335 33.00 3.25 -11.44
CA THR A 335 34.31 3.77 -11.03
C THR A 335 34.62 3.45 -9.56
N VAL A 336 35.87 3.05 -9.26
CA VAL A 336 36.34 2.83 -7.87
C VAL A 336 36.06 4.04 -6.98
N ARG A 337 36.18 5.25 -7.53
CA ARG A 337 35.89 6.51 -6.86
C ARG A 337 34.43 6.59 -6.38
N ASP A 338 33.48 6.21 -7.24
CA ASP A 338 32.06 6.29 -6.92
C ASP A 338 31.61 5.18 -5.96
N ARG A 339 32.24 4.00 -6.03
CA ARG A 339 32.06 2.96 -5.00
C ARG A 339 32.52 3.45 -3.62
N TRP A 340 33.68 4.09 -3.53
CA TRP A 340 34.16 4.70 -2.28
C TRP A 340 33.24 5.81 -1.79
N ARG A 341 32.78 6.69 -2.68
CA ARG A 341 31.81 7.74 -2.35
C ARG A 341 30.51 7.15 -1.80
N PHE A 342 29.98 6.10 -2.42
CA PHE A 342 28.82 5.38 -1.93
C PHE A 342 29.07 4.83 -0.52
N MET A 343 30.17 4.11 -0.29
CA MET A 343 30.48 3.52 1.02
C MET A 343 30.55 4.59 2.12
N VAL A 344 31.19 5.73 1.87
CA VAL A 344 31.26 6.83 2.82
C VAL A 344 29.89 7.50 3.01
N ALA A 345 29.14 7.72 1.93
CA ALA A 345 27.81 8.33 1.97
C ALA A 345 26.78 7.43 2.69
N ALA A 346 26.92 6.10 2.57
CA ALA A 346 26.01 5.13 3.17
C ALA A 346 25.96 5.25 4.70
N PHE A 347 27.02 5.71 5.37
CA PHE A 347 27.02 5.94 6.82
C PHE A 347 26.65 7.36 7.26
N LYS A 348 26.51 8.30 6.31
CA LYS A 348 26.07 9.67 6.64
C LYS A 348 24.54 9.70 6.82
N PRO A 349 24.01 10.51 7.74
CA PRO A 349 22.57 10.69 7.85
C PRO A 349 22.05 11.33 6.56
N MET A 350 21.03 10.74 5.95
CA MET A 350 20.35 11.31 4.78
C MET A 350 19.58 12.58 5.15
N SER A 351 19.21 13.39 4.16
CA SER A 351 18.55 14.68 4.37
C SER A 351 17.29 14.56 5.26
N TYR A 352 16.47 13.53 5.05
CA TYR A 352 15.28 13.24 5.86
C TYR A 352 15.61 12.83 7.29
N GLU A 353 16.66 12.04 7.49
CA GLU A 353 17.10 11.64 8.83
C GLU A 353 17.57 12.85 9.64
N ARG A 354 18.29 13.77 8.98
CA ARG A 354 18.69 15.07 9.57
C ARG A 354 17.48 15.94 9.88
N GLU A 355 16.47 15.97 8.99
CA GLU A 355 15.25 16.75 9.23
C GLU A 355 14.42 16.19 10.39
N VAL A 356 14.24 14.87 10.45
CA VAL A 356 13.55 14.19 11.56
C VAL A 356 14.25 14.49 12.88
N LEU A 357 15.58 14.37 12.93
CA LEU A 357 16.36 14.71 14.12
C LEU A 357 16.16 16.18 14.51
N ARG A 358 16.26 17.10 13.55
CA ARG A 358 16.00 18.52 13.78
C ARG A 358 14.61 18.75 14.36
N LYS A 359 13.57 18.10 13.78
CA LYS A 359 12.19 18.22 14.26
C LYS A 359 12.04 17.73 15.69
N TYR A 360 12.68 16.64 16.10
CA TYR A 360 12.66 16.22 17.51
C TYR A 360 13.34 17.23 18.45
N LEU A 361 14.33 17.97 17.98
CA LEU A 361 15.08 18.88 18.83
C LEU A 361 14.46 20.28 18.91
N THR A 362 13.38 20.58 18.16
CA THR A 362 12.75 21.90 18.24
C THR A 362 11.84 22.03 19.46
N ALA A 363 11.91 23.19 20.12
CA ALA A 363 11.04 23.52 21.26
C ALA A 363 9.54 23.46 20.90
N ALA A 364 9.19 23.79 19.65
CA ALA A 364 7.83 23.70 19.14
C ALA A 364 7.31 22.26 19.11
N THR A 365 8.09 21.30 18.58
CA THR A 365 7.70 19.89 18.58
C THR A 365 7.61 19.34 20.00
N TRP A 366 8.58 19.69 20.86
CA TRP A 366 8.59 19.24 22.25
C TRP A 366 7.37 19.72 23.04
N SER A 367 7.08 21.02 22.99
CA SER A 367 5.92 21.61 23.67
C SER A 367 4.59 21.10 23.11
N GLY A 368 4.48 20.94 21.78
CA GLY A 368 3.32 20.35 21.13
C GLY A 368 3.10 18.89 21.52
N PHE A 369 4.19 18.12 21.64
CA PHE A 369 4.16 16.72 22.10
C PHE A 369 3.68 16.61 23.55
N LEU A 370 4.25 17.40 24.47
CA LEU A 370 3.84 17.41 25.88
C LEU A 370 2.37 17.80 26.05
N ARG A 371 1.91 18.82 25.32
CA ARG A 371 0.50 19.23 25.30
C ARG A 371 -0.40 18.09 24.82
N SER A 372 -0.05 17.46 23.70
CA SER A 372 -0.81 16.34 23.15
C SER A 372 -0.84 15.14 24.12
N ALA A 373 0.28 14.82 24.75
CA ALA A 373 0.36 13.74 25.73
C ALA A 373 -0.53 14.03 26.96
N TRP A 374 -0.54 15.28 27.43
CA TRP A 374 -1.43 15.68 28.51
C TRP A 374 -2.89 15.59 28.09
N ASP A 375 -3.26 16.17 26.96
CA ASP A 375 -4.65 16.20 26.47
C ASP A 375 -5.20 14.80 26.20
N GLU A 376 -4.39 13.89 25.66
CA GLU A 376 -4.72 12.45 25.54
C GLU A 376 -4.87 11.79 26.92
N GLY A 377 -3.95 12.08 27.85
CA GLY A 377 -3.95 11.52 29.22
C GLY A 377 -5.18 11.93 30.04
N VAL A 378 -5.62 13.19 29.93
CA VAL A 378 -6.82 13.68 30.63
C VAL A 378 -8.12 13.49 29.84
N GLY A 379 -8.04 12.96 28.61
CA GLY A 379 -9.21 12.69 27.77
C GLY A 379 -9.85 13.92 27.13
N ARG A 380 -9.10 15.01 26.96
CA ARG A 380 -9.48 16.13 26.08
C ARG A 380 -9.37 15.74 24.61
N ARG A 381 -8.50 14.79 24.30
CA ARG A 381 -8.38 14.14 23.00
C ARG A 381 -8.74 12.65 23.15
N GLU A 382 -9.60 12.15 22.28
CA GLU A 382 -9.94 10.73 22.27
C GLU A 382 -8.77 9.91 21.73
N LEU A 383 -8.48 8.79 22.40
CA LEU A 383 -7.46 7.84 21.96
C LEU A 383 -8.04 6.92 20.89
N ILE A 384 -7.32 6.76 19.79
CA ILE A 384 -7.73 5.93 18.66
C ILE A 384 -7.72 4.44 19.06
N ASP A 385 -8.78 3.71 18.69
CA ASP A 385 -8.83 2.26 18.84
C ASP A 385 -8.17 1.54 17.67
N TYR A 386 -6.88 1.26 17.81
CA TYR A 386 -6.09 0.56 16.81
C TYR A 386 -6.53 -0.90 16.55
N GLY A 387 -7.36 -1.49 17.42
CA GLY A 387 -7.78 -2.90 17.27
C GLY A 387 -8.80 -3.13 16.15
N PHE A 388 -9.54 -2.09 15.75
CA PHE A 388 -10.65 -2.26 14.81
C PHE A 388 -10.20 -2.39 13.35
N ASN A 389 -9.25 -1.53 12.93
CA ASN A 389 -8.83 -1.39 11.55
C ASN A 389 -7.58 -2.23 11.24
N ALA A 390 -7.65 -3.02 10.18
CA ALA A 390 -6.58 -3.87 9.65
C ALA A 390 -5.25 -3.13 9.44
N TYR A 391 -5.33 -1.86 9.07
CA TYR A 391 -4.19 -0.97 8.87
C TYR A 391 -3.17 -1.04 10.01
N TYR A 392 -3.61 -1.04 11.27
CA TYR A 392 -2.71 -1.01 12.43
C TYR A 392 -2.05 -2.35 12.74
N ARG A 393 -2.60 -3.46 12.19
CA ARG A 393 -2.07 -4.81 12.41
C ARG A 393 -1.25 -5.29 11.21
N HIS A 394 -1.76 -5.10 10.01
CA HIS A 394 -1.32 -5.78 8.80
C HIS A 394 -0.52 -4.88 7.86
N LYS A 395 -0.58 -3.55 8.00
CA LYS A 395 0.25 -2.70 7.15
C LYS A 395 1.73 -2.93 7.45
N TRP A 396 2.52 -3.16 6.41
CA TRP A 396 3.92 -3.56 6.50
C TRP A 396 4.76 -2.74 7.48
N TYR A 397 4.60 -1.43 7.47
CA TYR A 397 5.38 -0.58 8.36
C TYR A 397 4.93 -0.56 9.82
N ASN A 398 3.72 -1.06 10.10
CA ASN A 398 3.24 -1.28 11.45
C ASN A 398 3.71 -2.62 12.03
N GLN A 399 4.37 -3.46 11.23
CA GLN A 399 4.91 -4.73 11.70
C GLN A 399 5.91 -4.49 12.86
N GLY A 400 5.77 -5.31 13.91
CA GLY A 400 6.55 -5.22 15.14
C GLY A 400 6.17 -4.05 16.07
N LEU A 401 5.21 -3.19 15.72
CA LEU A 401 4.68 -2.17 16.65
C LEU A 401 3.56 -2.69 17.55
N GLU A 402 2.91 -3.76 17.11
CA GLU A 402 1.73 -4.34 17.75
C GLU A 402 0.67 -3.27 18.11
N LEU A 403 0.44 -2.29 17.22
CA LEU A 403 -0.47 -1.17 17.51
C LEU A 403 -1.87 -1.66 17.88
N HIS A 404 -2.35 -2.71 17.22
CA HIS A 404 -3.62 -3.39 17.53
C HIS A 404 -3.73 -3.88 18.99
N ARG A 405 -2.60 -4.12 19.69
CA ARG A 405 -2.59 -4.46 21.11
C ARG A 405 -2.55 -3.19 21.95
N ARG A 406 -3.64 -2.96 22.68
CA ARG A 406 -3.73 -1.81 23.58
C ARG A 406 -2.68 -1.90 24.69
N ARG A 407 -1.76 -0.93 24.75
CA ARG A 407 -0.70 -0.84 25.76
C ARG A 407 -1.25 -0.58 27.16
N TRP A 408 -0.55 -1.06 28.19
CA TRP A 408 -1.00 -0.99 29.59
C TRP A 408 -1.33 0.44 30.05
N TYR A 409 -0.49 1.43 29.72
CA TYR A 409 -0.69 2.82 30.14
C TYR A 409 -1.90 3.47 29.44
N LYS A 410 -2.22 3.05 28.20
CA LYS A 410 -3.48 3.43 27.52
C LYS A 410 -4.69 2.79 28.20
N ARG A 411 -4.60 1.51 28.58
CA ARG A 411 -5.67 0.84 29.34
C ARG A 411 -5.93 1.55 30.67
N PHE A 412 -4.86 1.95 31.37
CA PHE A 412 -4.94 2.67 32.62
C PHE A 412 -5.65 4.03 32.47
N VAL A 413 -5.26 4.84 31.47
CA VAL A 413 -5.93 6.12 31.17
C VAL A 413 -7.40 5.92 30.83
N LEU A 414 -7.73 4.97 29.93
CA LEU A 414 -9.13 4.73 29.55
C LEU A 414 -9.97 4.21 30.73
N ALA A 415 -9.39 3.40 31.61
CA ALA A 415 -10.04 2.95 32.84
C ALA A 415 -10.29 4.13 33.79
N ALA A 416 -9.30 4.99 34.00
CA ALA A 416 -9.43 6.20 34.83
C ALA A 416 -10.48 7.16 34.27
N GLN A 417 -10.50 7.39 32.95
CA GLN A 417 -11.52 8.21 32.27
C GLN A 417 -12.93 7.62 32.46
N ARG A 418 -13.09 6.31 32.30
CA ARG A 418 -14.38 5.63 32.50
C ARG A 418 -14.86 5.73 33.95
N LEU A 419 -13.97 5.51 34.92
CA LEU A 419 -14.27 5.61 36.35
C LEU A 419 -14.61 7.04 36.76
N ALA A 420 -13.87 8.04 36.30
CA ALA A 420 -14.12 9.45 36.59
C ALA A 420 -15.45 9.97 36.02
N ARG A 421 -15.91 9.40 34.90
CA ARG A 421 -17.25 9.66 34.34
C ARG A 421 -18.37 9.05 35.20
N ARG A 422 -18.13 7.88 35.80
CA ARG A 422 -19.14 7.16 36.59
C ARG A 422 -19.20 7.62 38.06
N HIS A 423 -18.06 8.02 38.63
CA HIS A 423 -17.94 8.36 40.04
C HIS A 423 -17.10 9.63 40.22
N TRP A 424 -17.75 10.72 40.65
CA TRP A 424 -17.08 12.02 40.80
C TRP A 424 -15.92 11.99 41.80
N VAL A 425 -16.01 11.16 42.85
CA VAL A 425 -14.95 10.97 43.87
C VAL A 425 -13.66 10.40 43.25
N LEU A 426 -13.76 9.72 42.11
CA LEU A 426 -12.61 9.13 41.40
C LEU A 426 -11.98 10.08 40.38
N ARG A 427 -12.49 11.31 40.22
CA ARG A 427 -11.89 12.32 39.32
C ARG A 427 -10.40 12.60 39.60
N PRO A 428 -9.89 12.57 40.84
CA PRO A 428 -8.46 12.73 41.12
C PRO A 428 -7.56 11.63 40.51
N LEU A 429 -8.11 10.47 40.14
CA LEU A 429 -7.34 9.43 39.43
C LEU A 429 -6.93 9.85 38.02
N LEU A 430 -7.66 10.78 37.40
CA LEU A 430 -7.42 11.19 36.02
C LEU A 430 -6.10 11.97 35.85
N PRO A 431 -5.78 12.98 36.68
CA PRO A 431 -4.45 13.59 36.69
C PRO A 431 -3.32 12.58 36.94
N ALA A 432 -3.49 11.63 37.86
CA ALA A 432 -2.48 10.60 38.13
C ALA A 432 -2.25 9.70 36.90
N ALA A 433 -3.33 9.26 36.24
CA ALA A 433 -3.24 8.49 35.00
C ALA A 433 -2.60 9.31 33.87
N ALA A 434 -2.92 10.60 33.76
CA ALA A 434 -2.32 11.49 32.79
C ALA A 434 -0.81 11.69 33.03
N VAL A 435 -0.36 11.83 34.28
CA VAL A 435 1.07 11.91 34.61
C VAL A 435 1.80 10.64 34.19
N VAL A 436 1.26 9.46 34.48
CA VAL A 436 1.84 8.18 34.04
C VAL A 436 1.89 8.11 32.51
N TYR A 437 0.81 8.52 31.84
CA TYR A 437 0.74 8.55 30.38
C TYR A 437 1.80 9.47 29.77
N VAL A 438 1.96 10.68 30.31
CA VAL A 438 2.98 11.65 29.88
C VAL A 438 4.37 11.10 30.12
N ALA A 439 4.66 10.56 31.30
CA ALA A 439 5.98 10.01 31.63
C ALA A 439 6.38 8.87 30.69
N VAL A 440 5.48 7.92 30.44
CA VAL A 440 5.76 6.80 29.51
C VAL A 440 5.97 7.31 28.09
N ASN A 441 5.15 8.25 27.61
CA ASN A 441 5.32 8.82 26.28
C ASN A 441 6.59 9.67 26.15
N LEU A 442 7.01 10.35 27.22
CA LEU A 442 8.27 11.07 27.26
C LEU A 442 9.47 10.13 27.12
N LEU A 443 9.48 9.00 27.85
CA LEU A 443 10.49 7.96 27.71
C LEU A 443 10.54 7.41 26.27
N ARG A 444 9.37 7.17 25.67
CA ARG A 444 9.28 6.74 24.26
C ARG A 444 9.85 7.79 23.31
N TYR A 445 9.56 9.06 23.54
CA TYR A 445 10.10 10.17 22.75
C TYR A 445 11.61 10.24 22.83
N VAL A 446 12.18 10.26 24.05
CA VAL A 446 13.64 10.30 24.27
C VAL A 446 14.30 9.08 23.65
N GLY A 447 13.75 7.88 23.87
CA GLY A 447 14.22 6.66 23.23
C GLY A 447 14.14 6.71 21.70
N SER A 448 13.25 7.54 21.14
CA SER A 448 13.17 7.77 19.69
C SER A 448 14.33 8.59 19.17
N VAL A 449 14.73 9.63 19.88
CA VAL A 449 15.89 10.46 19.55
C VAL A 449 17.17 9.64 19.70
N CYS A 450 17.35 8.95 20.83
CA CYS A 450 18.54 8.16 21.12
C CYS A 450 18.75 6.98 20.15
N ALA A 451 17.68 6.46 19.54
CA ALA A 451 17.78 5.36 18.58
C ALA A 451 18.24 5.80 17.18
N MET A 452 18.30 7.10 16.86
CA MET A 452 18.64 7.59 15.52
C MET A 452 19.98 7.07 14.97
N PRO A 453 21.10 7.07 15.73
CA PRO A 453 22.37 6.53 15.25
C PRO A 453 22.29 5.05 14.86
N VAL A 454 21.57 4.24 15.66
CA VAL A 454 21.36 2.80 15.37
C VAL A 454 20.57 2.62 14.07
N LEU A 455 19.57 3.47 13.82
CA LEU A 455 18.78 3.43 12.59
C LEU A 455 19.61 3.80 11.35
N ILE A 456 20.50 4.79 11.45
CA ILE A 456 21.42 5.18 10.37
C ILE A 456 22.38 4.04 10.05
N ILE A 457 22.97 3.40 11.07
CA ILE A 457 23.84 2.23 10.88
C ILE A 457 23.06 1.09 10.20
N ARG A 458 21.85 0.79 10.68
CA ARG A 458 21.01 -0.24 10.07
C ARG A 458 20.67 0.07 8.61
N ARG A 459 20.35 1.32 8.28
CA ARG A 459 20.14 1.76 6.89
C ARG A 459 21.39 1.54 6.05
N ALA A 460 22.56 1.93 6.56
CA ALA A 460 23.84 1.78 5.88
C ALA A 460 24.11 0.31 5.54
N LEU A 461 23.89 -0.59 6.50
CA LEU A 461 24.07 -2.04 6.29
C LEU A 461 23.13 -2.57 5.19
N ILE A 462 21.86 -2.19 5.22
CA ILE A 462 20.90 -2.57 4.16
C ILE A 462 21.36 -2.02 2.81
N ALA A 463 21.76 -0.74 2.75
CA ALA A 463 22.27 -0.12 1.52
C ALA A 463 23.48 -0.89 0.95
N ILE A 464 24.42 -1.28 1.80
CA ILE A 464 25.61 -2.05 1.42
C ILE A 464 25.21 -3.44 0.91
N THR A 465 24.24 -4.11 1.55
CA THR A 465 23.73 -5.40 1.09
C THR A 465 23.16 -5.31 -0.32
N PHE A 466 22.31 -4.32 -0.61
CA PHE A 466 21.73 -4.14 -1.94
C PHE A 466 22.78 -3.70 -2.97
N PHE A 467 23.72 -2.83 -2.58
CA PHE A 467 24.84 -2.46 -3.45
C PHE A 467 25.64 -3.69 -3.87
N ARG A 468 25.95 -4.58 -2.91
CA ARG A 468 26.62 -5.86 -3.18
C ARG A 468 25.80 -6.75 -4.12
N GLN A 469 24.50 -6.91 -3.89
CA GLN A 469 23.62 -7.70 -4.77
C GLN A 469 23.61 -7.18 -6.20
N ASN A 470 23.61 -5.85 -6.39
CA ASN A 470 23.71 -5.26 -7.72
C ASN A 470 25.05 -5.58 -8.39
N LEU A 471 26.17 -5.52 -7.66
CA LEU A 471 27.49 -5.89 -8.19
C LEU A 471 27.58 -7.38 -8.55
N GLU A 472 26.88 -8.23 -7.81
CA GLU A 472 26.81 -9.68 -8.05
C GLU A 472 25.77 -10.07 -9.11
N GLY A 473 24.94 -9.13 -9.58
CA GLY A 473 23.86 -9.42 -10.53
C GLY A 473 22.74 -10.28 -9.96
N THR A 474 22.55 -10.29 -8.64
CA THR A 474 21.57 -11.15 -7.94
C THR A 474 20.24 -10.47 -7.61
N ALA A 475 20.10 -9.19 -8.01
CA ALA A 475 18.89 -8.39 -7.81
C ALA A 475 17.72 -8.90 -8.67
N ILE A 476 16.52 -8.94 -8.08
CA ILE A 476 15.31 -9.33 -8.82
C ILE A 476 14.74 -8.14 -9.59
N LEU A 477 14.91 -8.15 -10.91
CA LEU A 477 14.51 -7.05 -11.80
C LEU A 477 13.72 -7.59 -13.01
N PRO A 478 12.38 -7.73 -12.90
CA PRO A 478 11.56 -8.25 -13.99
C PRO A 478 11.57 -7.34 -15.21
N ASP A 479 11.32 -7.91 -16.39
CA ASP A 479 11.24 -7.16 -17.64
C ASP A 479 10.09 -6.15 -17.64
N ASN A 480 10.31 -5.02 -18.31
CA ASN A 480 9.24 -4.04 -18.54
C ASN A 480 8.18 -4.67 -19.46
N VAL A 481 6.90 -4.42 -19.21
CA VAL A 481 5.80 -4.80 -20.11
C VAL A 481 5.98 -4.25 -21.53
N MET A 482 6.71 -3.14 -21.67
CA MET A 482 7.09 -2.54 -22.97
C MET A 482 8.46 -3.00 -23.48
N ALA A 483 9.14 -3.98 -22.86
CA ALA A 483 10.50 -4.37 -23.24
C ALA A 483 10.60 -4.91 -24.67
N ASP A 484 9.57 -5.62 -25.14
CA ASP A 484 9.51 -6.16 -26.51
C ASP A 484 9.46 -5.06 -27.59
N PHE A 485 9.17 -3.82 -27.16
CA PHE A 485 8.93 -2.66 -28.00
C PHE A 485 10.09 -1.66 -28.04
N GLN A 486 10.95 -1.65 -27.01
CA GLN A 486 12.10 -0.74 -26.93
C GLN A 486 13.23 -1.09 -27.92
N ARG A 487 13.13 -2.20 -28.66
CA ARG A 487 13.98 -2.47 -29.84
C ARG A 487 13.57 -1.66 -31.08
N ILE A 488 12.49 -0.88 -31.01
CA ILE A 488 12.10 0.08 -32.04
C ILE A 488 12.51 1.47 -31.52
N GLU A 489 13.57 2.00 -32.14
CA GLU A 489 14.30 3.24 -31.82
C GLU A 489 13.48 4.29 -31.06
N ALA A 490 13.94 4.63 -29.84
CA ALA A 490 13.41 5.78 -29.13
C ALA A 490 13.67 7.05 -29.97
N PRO A 491 12.69 7.93 -30.17
CA PRO A 491 12.91 9.18 -30.87
C PRO A 491 13.93 10.01 -30.07
N GLU A 492 15.05 10.31 -30.72
CA GLU A 492 16.03 11.26 -30.19
C GLU A 492 15.33 12.59 -29.88
N LYS A 493 15.43 13.00 -28.61
CA LYS A 493 15.22 14.37 -28.11
C LYS A 493 13.79 14.89 -28.08
N ALA A 494 13.19 14.80 -26.90
CA ALA A 494 12.41 15.89 -26.33
C ALA A 494 12.74 16.00 -24.82
N ILE A 495 13.80 16.76 -24.52
CA ILE A 495 14.06 17.36 -23.21
C ILE A 495 13.84 18.86 -23.37
#